data_AF-A0A937WJC2-F1
#
_entry.id   AF-A0A937WJC2-F1
#
_cell.length_a   1.000
_cell.length_b   1.000
_cell.length_c   1.000
_cell.angle_alpha   90.00
_cell.angle_beta   90.00
_cell.angle_gamma   90.00
#
_symmetry.space_group_name_H-M   'P 1'
#
loop_
_entity.id
_entity.type
_entity.pdbx_description
1 polymer ?
#
loop_
_entity_poly.entity_id
_entity_poly.type
_entity_poly.pdbx_seq_one_letter_code
_entity_poly.pdbx_strand_id
1 'polypeptide(L)' 'MKCALCGFEYTEEESMKACSGCPMSQSRCKLQKCPNCGYETPVEPKLIKFIRKLGRKFKNGT' A
#
# COMPACT_ATOMS: atom_id res chain seq x y z
N MET A 1 -1.66 -7.98 -2.44
CA MET A 1 -2.46 -6.78 -2.09
C MET A 1 -3.75 -6.81 -2.89
N LYS A 2 -4.87 -6.35 -2.34
CA LYS A 2 -6.19 -6.42 -2.98
C LYS A 2 -6.74 -5.03 -3.22
N CYS A 3 -7.25 -4.75 -4.42
CA CYS A 3 -7.86 -3.46 -4.74
C CYS A 3 -9.18 -3.31 -3.98
N ALA A 4 -9.35 -2.21 -3.24
CA ALA A 4 -10.60 -1.91 -2.55
C ALA A 4 -11.76 -1.58 -3.51
N LEU A 5 -11.44 -1.19 -4.76
CA LEU A 5 -12.45 -0.82 -5.76
C LEU A 5 -12.89 -2.01 -6.61
N CYS A 6 -11.95 -2.71 -7.26
CA CYS A 6 -12.28 -3.79 -8.21
C CYS A 6 -12.05 -5.19 -7.65
N GLY A 7 -11.50 -5.33 -6.44
CA GLY A 7 -11.22 -6.63 -5.83
C GLY A 7 -10.06 -7.41 -6.46
N PHE A 8 -9.36 -6.87 -7.45
CA PHE A 8 -8.21 -7.54 -8.08
C PHE A 8 -7.08 -7.76 -7.06
N GLU A 9 -6.51 -8.95 -7.06
CA GLU A 9 -5.36 -9.31 -6.24
C GLU A 9 -4.09 -9.21 -7.07
N TYR A 10 -3.13 -8.44 -6.59
CA TYR A 10 -1.87 -8.15 -7.28
C TYR A 10 -0.72 -8.03 -6.29
N THR A 11 0.51 -7.99 -6.78
CA THR A 11 1.70 -7.77 -5.95
C THR A 11 2.12 -6.30 -5.91
N GLU A 12 2.99 -5.95 -4.96
CA GLU A 12 3.55 -4.59 -4.86
C GLU A 12 4.37 -4.24 -6.11
N GLU A 13 5.04 -5.23 -6.72
CA GLU A 13 5.78 -5.08 -7.98
C GLU A 13 4.87 -4.79 -9.17
N GLU A 14 3.73 -5.46 -9.27
CA GLU A 14 2.74 -5.17 -10.29
C GLU A 14 2.14 -3.77 -10.13
N SER A 15 1.96 -3.34 -8.88
CA SER A 15 1.54 -1.98 -8.58
C SER A 15 2.59 -0.93 -8.98
N MET A 16 3.87 -1.20 -8.74
CA MET A 16 4.97 -0.33 -9.20
C MET A 16 5.06 -0.27 -10.73
N LYS A 17 4.89 -1.42 -11.41
CA LYS A 17 4.83 -1.46 -12.88
C LYS A 17 3.68 -0.64 -13.45
N ALA A 18 2.52 -0.61 -12.78
CA ALA A 18 1.40 0.26 -13.17
C ALA A 18 1.74 1.76 -13.09
N CYS A 19 2.75 2.13 -12.31
CA CYS A 19 3.28 3.50 -12.19
C CYS A 19 4.49 3.79 -13.10
N SER A 20 4.95 2.84 -13.91
CA SER A 20 6.18 2.96 -14.73
C SER A 20 6.20 4.14 -15.71
N GLY A 21 5.04 4.59 -16.19
CA GLY A 21 4.91 5.78 -17.04
C GLY A 21 4.79 7.11 -16.28
N CYS A 22 4.71 7.09 -14.96
CA CYS A 22 4.55 8.29 -14.15
C CYS A 22 5.91 8.87 -13.78
N PRO A 23 6.24 10.12 -14.17
CA PRO A 23 7.53 10.73 -13.83
C PRO A 23 7.72 10.89 -12.31
N MET A 24 6.62 10.98 -11.54
CA MET A 24 6.68 10.98 -10.08
C MET A 24 6.98 9.61 -9.46
N SER A 25 6.87 8.50 -10.18
CA SER A 25 7.22 7.17 -9.64
C SER A 25 8.70 7.05 -9.29
N GLN A 26 9.56 7.81 -9.98
CA GLN A 26 11.00 7.90 -9.69
C GLN A 26 11.30 8.82 -8.50
N SER A 27 10.35 9.68 -8.14
CA SER A 27 10.40 10.50 -6.92
C SER A 27 9.82 9.73 -5.73
N ARG A 28 9.87 10.28 -4.50
CA ARG A 28 9.34 9.62 -3.27
C ARG A 28 7.80 9.52 -3.25
N CYS A 29 7.19 9.03 -4.32
CA CYS A 29 5.76 8.79 -4.42
C CYS A 29 5.38 7.66 -3.46
N LYS A 30 4.46 7.97 -2.54
CA LYS A 30 3.92 7.02 -1.55
C LYS A 30 2.54 6.53 -1.96
N LEU A 31 2.25 6.50 -3.26
CA LEU A 31 1.00 6.01 -3.82
C LEU A 31 1.26 4.70 -4.57
N GLN A 32 0.33 3.77 -4.45
CA GLN A 32 0.29 2.52 -5.20
C GLN A 32 -0.94 2.54 -6.09
N LYS A 33 -0.79 2.04 -7.32
CA LYS A 33 -1.84 2.01 -8.33
C LYS A 33 -2.26 0.58 -8.63
N CYS A 34 -3.56 0.32 -8.70
CA CYS A 34 -4.07 -0.97 -9.14
C CYS A 34 -3.78 -1.16 -10.64
N PRO A 35 -3.09 -2.24 -11.05
CA PRO A 35 -2.78 -2.50 -12.46
C PRO A 35 -4.02 -2.81 -13.30
N ASN A 36 -5.10 -3.26 -12.68
CA ASN A 36 -6.32 -3.67 -13.38
C ASN A 36 -7.29 -2.50 -13.65
N CYS A 37 -7.60 -1.69 -12.64
CA CYS A 37 -8.57 -0.59 -12.78
C CYS A 37 -7.97 0.82 -12.67
N GLY A 38 -6.68 0.93 -12.35
CA GLY A 38 -6.00 2.21 -12.19
C GLY A 38 -6.27 2.94 -10.88
N TYR A 39 -7.01 2.36 -9.93
CA TYR A 39 -7.31 2.98 -8.64
C TYR A 39 -6.05 3.22 -7.81
N GLU A 40 -5.86 4.44 -7.34
CA GLU A 40 -4.68 4.86 -6.58
C GLU A 40 -4.98 4.90 -5.08
N THR A 41 -4.08 4.35 -4.28
CA THR A 41 -4.18 4.36 -2.82
C THR A 41 -2.85 4.76 -2.19
N PRO A 42 -2.84 5.43 -1.03
CA PRO A 42 -1.61 5.70 -0.32
C PRO A 42 -1.03 4.40 0.25
N VAL A 43 0.27 4.18 0.04
CA VAL A 43 1.03 3.10 0.65
C VAL A 43 1.15 3.42 2.14
N GLU A 44 0.59 2.57 3.01
CA GLU A 44 0.71 2.74 4.45
C GLU A 44 2.20 2.81 4.85
N PRO A 45 2.65 3.89 5.51
CA PRO A 45 4.02 3.96 5.99
C PRO A 45 4.27 2.84 7.01
N LYS A 46 5.42 2.16 6.90
CA LYS A 46 5.84 1.06 7.79
C LYS A 46 5.70 1.39 9.28
N LEU A 47 5.74 2.68 9.64
CA LEU A 47 5.55 3.20 11.00
C LEU A 47 4.17 2.87 11.59
N ILE A 48 3.09 2.94 10.80
CA ILE A 48 1.73 2.61 11.24
C ILE A 48 1.60 1.11 11.53
N LYS A 49 2.24 0.26 10.72
CA LYS A 49 2.30 -1.20 10.99
C LYS A 49 3.01 -1.50 12.31
N PHE A 50 4.04 -0.74 12.68
CA PHE A 50 4.79 -0.91 13.93
C PHE A 50 3.97 -0.47 15.16
N ILE A 51 3.31 0.70 15.09
CA ILE A 51 2.43 1.20 16.16
C ILE A 51 1.25 0.23 16.39
N ARG A 52 0.64 -0.29 15.32
CA ARG A 52 -0.46 -1.27 15.43
C ARG A 52 -0.03 -2.62 16.01
N LYS A 53 1.28 -2.93 15.99
CA LYS A 53 1.87 -4.12 16.63
C LYS A 53 2.16 -3.86 18.12
N LEU A 54 2.63 -2.65 18.46
CA LEU A 54 2.86 -2.22 19.85
C LEU A 54 1.55 -2.09 20.64
N GLY A 55 0.51 -1.46 20.07
CA GLY A 55 -0.78 -1.29 20.75
C GLY A 55 -1.50 -2.60 21.07
N ARG A 56 -1.30 -3.66 20.26
CA ARG A 56 -1.82 -5.00 20.56
C ARG A 56 -1.12 -5.69 21.73
N LYS A 57 0.15 -5.34 21.99
CA LYS A 57 0.92 -5.91 23.11
C LYS A 57 0.50 -5.31 24.45
N PHE A 58 -0.01 -4.08 24.46
CA PHE A 58 -0.53 -3.41 25.66
C PHE A 58 -1.93 -3.86 26.09
N LYS A 59 -2.71 -4.50 25.21
CA LYS A 59 -4.11 -4.88 25.49
C LYS A 59 -4.28 -6.26 26.17
N ASN A 60 -3.20 -7.03 26.32
CA ASN A 60 -3.21 -8.37 26.94
C ASN A 60 -2.42 -8.42 28.27
N GLY A 61 -2.28 -7.29 28.95
CA GLY A 61 -1.58 -7.18 30.24
C GLY A 61 -2.49 -6.63 31.35
N THR A 62 -3.52 -7.39 31.71
CA THR A 62 -4.25 -7.36 32.99
C THR A 62 -4.86 -8.73 33.20
#